data_AF-A0AAV3XKQ8-F1
#
_entry.id   AF-A0AAV3XKQ8-F1
#
_cell.length_a   1.000
_cell.length_b   1.000
_cell.length_c   1.000
_cell.angle_alpha   90.00
_cell.angle_beta   90.00
_cell.angle_gamma   90.00
#
_symmetry.space_group_name_H-M   'P 1'
#
loop_
_entity.id
_entity.type
_entity.pdbx_description
1 polymer ?
#
loop_
_entity_poly.entity_id
_entity_poly.type
_entity_poly.pdbx_seq_one_letter_code
_entity_poly.pdbx_strand_id
1 'polypeptide(L)'
;MTPSAPEPADVNKSIIHPLEQAPVLDAEPWIDLRKYDQSGYDRGRLGWYVLLWWFVQAIAFPLTPHQLHAPRCALLRLFGAKIGKGVVIRPTARFTYPWKVEIGDYSWIGDDVVFYSLDRIQIGKHCVISQKSYLCTGSHDASDPAFGLKVAPIAIGNGAWVATDCFIAPGVQIGANTVIGARSSVFRSLPAGQVCWGTPCRPQSPRKMRTEI
;
A
#
# COMPACT_ATOMS: atom_id res chain seq x y z
N MET A 1 50.84 19.64 48.88
CA MET A 1 50.98 18.84 47.64
C MET A 1 49.63 18.20 47.36
N THR A 2 48.78 18.91 46.62
CA THR A 2 47.47 18.44 46.18
C THR A 2 47.65 17.58 44.92
N PRO A 3 47.06 16.37 44.82
CA PRO A 3 47.16 15.57 43.60
C PRO A 3 46.36 16.26 42.47
N SER A 4 46.98 16.34 41.29
CA SER A 4 46.42 16.89 40.07
C SER A 4 45.14 16.16 39.67
N ALA A 5 44.10 16.90 39.30
CA ALA A 5 42.89 16.36 38.70
C ALA A 5 43.23 15.64 37.38
N PRO A 6 42.58 14.50 37.06
CA PRO A 6 42.74 13.86 35.75
C PRO A 6 42.11 14.75 34.66
N GLU A 7 42.85 14.95 33.58
CA GLU A 7 42.36 15.59 32.34
C GLU A 7 41.09 14.90 31.84
N PRO A 8 40.11 15.65 31.29
CA PRO A 8 38.94 15.04 30.68
C PRO A 8 39.37 14.23 29.47
N ALA A 9 39.02 12.94 29.48
CA ALA A 9 39.20 12.05 28.35
C ALA A 9 38.56 12.67 27.10
N ASP A 10 39.37 12.76 26.04
CA ASP A 10 39.03 13.25 24.72
C ASP A 10 37.80 12.49 24.19
N VAL A 11 36.62 13.10 24.29
CA VAL A 11 35.35 12.60 23.75
C VAL A 11 35.31 12.87 22.25
N ASN A 12 36.32 12.34 21.56
CA ASN A 12 36.38 12.34 20.11
C ASN A 12 36.96 11.03 19.57
N LYS A 13 36.59 9.92 20.21
CA LYS A 13 36.58 8.61 19.54
C LYS A 13 35.41 8.57 18.56
N SER A 14 35.64 9.23 17.42
CA SER A 14 35.39 8.68 16.10
C SER A 14 34.18 7.74 16.03
N ILE A 15 32.99 8.31 15.84
CA ILE A 15 31.90 7.59 15.17
C ILE A 15 32.36 7.44 13.72
N ILE A 16 33.18 6.41 13.47
CA ILE A 16 33.62 6.05 12.13
C ILE A 16 32.41 5.48 11.41
N HIS A 17 32.10 6.10 10.27
CA HIS A 17 31.03 5.77 9.34
C HIS A 17 30.99 4.27 8.98
N PRO A 18 29.89 3.54 9.23
CA PRO A 18 29.68 2.23 8.62
C PRO A 18 29.09 2.41 7.22
N LEU A 19 29.90 2.88 6.27
CA LEU A 19 29.53 2.88 4.83
C LEU A 19 30.66 2.36 3.93
N GLU A 20 31.70 1.76 4.48
CA GLU A 20 32.89 1.32 3.72
C GLU A 20 32.87 -0.14 3.25
N GLN A 21 31.85 -0.92 3.60
CA GLN A 21 31.73 -2.29 3.11
C GLN A 21 30.95 -2.29 1.80
N ALA A 22 31.69 -2.38 0.68
CA ALA A 22 31.11 -2.70 -0.62
C ALA A 22 30.26 -3.99 -0.52
N PRO A 23 29.13 -4.08 -1.24
CA PRO A 23 28.30 -5.29 -1.19
C PRO A 23 29.15 -6.50 -1.60
N VAL A 24 29.21 -7.51 -0.74
CA VAL A 24 29.90 -8.78 -1.04
C VAL A 24 28.97 -9.61 -1.91
N LEU A 25 29.18 -9.59 -3.22
CA LEU A 25 28.30 -10.26 -4.19
C LEU A 25 28.27 -11.78 -4.04
N ASP A 26 29.35 -12.37 -3.52
CA ASP A 26 29.50 -13.82 -3.34
C ASP A 26 29.18 -14.28 -1.91
N ALA A 27 28.55 -13.42 -1.09
CA ALA A 27 28.11 -13.82 0.24
C ALA A 27 27.00 -14.86 0.13
N GLU A 28 27.09 -15.92 0.94
CA GLU A 28 26.08 -16.97 0.98
C GLU A 28 24.70 -16.39 1.36
N PRO A 29 23.65 -16.66 0.55
CA PRO A 29 22.33 -16.12 0.82
C PRO A 29 21.66 -16.84 2.00
N TRP A 30 20.99 -16.07 2.86
CA TRP A 30 20.16 -16.65 3.93
C TRP A 30 18.80 -17.13 3.44
N ILE A 31 18.36 -16.62 2.29
CA ILE A 31 17.10 -16.98 1.63
C ILE A 31 17.38 -18.00 0.52
N ASP A 32 16.66 -19.12 0.53
CA ASP A 32 16.70 -20.14 -0.50
C ASP A 32 15.35 -20.22 -1.23
N LEU A 33 15.21 -19.46 -2.32
CA LEU A 33 13.97 -19.39 -3.09
C LEU A 33 13.58 -20.71 -3.77
N ARG A 34 14.46 -21.72 -3.82
CA ARG A 34 14.09 -23.07 -4.28
C ARG A 34 13.11 -23.75 -3.31
N LYS A 35 13.08 -23.30 -2.05
CA LYS A 35 12.17 -23.77 -1.01
C LYS A 35 10.88 -22.96 -0.93
N TYR A 36 10.75 -21.88 -1.72
CA TYR A 36 9.55 -21.06 -1.72
C TYR A 36 8.35 -21.86 -2.19
N ASP A 37 7.33 -21.93 -1.35
CA ASP A 37 6.07 -22.58 -1.65
C ASP A 37 4.88 -21.64 -1.35
N GLN A 38 3.95 -21.61 -2.29
CA GLN A 38 2.69 -20.85 -2.17
C GLN A 38 1.46 -21.76 -2.24
N SER A 39 1.64 -23.09 -2.18
CA SER A 39 0.56 -24.07 -2.31
C SER A 39 -0.54 -23.87 -1.24
N GLY A 40 -0.17 -23.39 -0.05
CA GLY A 40 -1.09 -23.07 1.04
C GLY A 40 -1.82 -21.73 0.91
N TYR A 41 -1.49 -20.89 -0.07
CA TYR A 41 -2.12 -19.58 -0.24
C TYR A 41 -3.38 -19.64 -1.10
N ASP A 42 -4.51 -19.23 -0.52
CA ASP A 42 -5.78 -19.13 -1.25
C ASP A 42 -5.92 -17.79 -2.00
N ARG A 43 -5.88 -17.88 -3.33
CA ARG A 43 -6.15 -16.76 -4.24
C ARG A 43 -7.64 -16.39 -4.27
N GLY A 44 -8.53 -17.27 -3.82
CA GLY A 44 -9.99 -17.15 -3.86
C GLY A 44 -10.62 -17.58 -5.19
N ARG A 45 -9.81 -17.83 -6.23
CA ARG A 45 -10.23 -18.31 -7.56
C ARG A 45 -9.17 -19.24 -8.15
N LEU A 46 -9.58 -20.08 -9.08
CA LEU A 46 -8.70 -20.99 -9.82
C LEU A 46 -7.70 -20.22 -10.69
N GLY A 47 -6.54 -20.82 -10.94
CA GLY A 47 -5.44 -20.19 -11.68
C GLY A 47 -5.83 -19.69 -13.08
N TRP A 48 -6.63 -20.46 -13.82
CA TRP A 48 -7.09 -20.03 -15.15
C TRP A 48 -7.97 -18.76 -15.09
N TYR A 49 -8.75 -18.59 -14.02
CA TYR A 49 -9.61 -17.42 -13.83
C TYR A 49 -8.78 -16.18 -13.49
N VAL A 50 -7.70 -16.36 -12.71
CA VAL A 50 -6.71 -15.31 -12.47
C VAL A 50 -6.07 -14.86 -13.78
N LEU A 51 -5.62 -15.80 -14.61
CA LEU A 51 -5.01 -15.50 -15.91
C LEU A 51 -5.98 -14.79 -16.84
N LEU A 52 -7.23 -15.27 -16.89
CA LEU A 52 -8.31 -14.63 -17.66
C LEU A 52 -8.50 -13.18 -17.22
N TRP A 53 -8.57 -12.93 -15.91
CA TRP A 53 -8.69 -11.56 -15.38
C TRP A 53 -7.51 -10.69 -15.80
N TRP A 54 -6.27 -11.17 -15.63
CA TRP A 54 -5.08 -10.38 -15.98
C TRP A 54 -5.04 -10.04 -17.47
N PHE A 55 -5.41 -10.98 -18.33
CA PHE A 55 -5.55 -10.75 -19.76
C PHE A 55 -6.63 -9.71 -20.09
N VAL A 56 -7.83 -9.88 -19.52
CA VAL A 56 -8.96 -8.96 -19.72
C VAL A 56 -8.62 -7.55 -19.24
N GLN A 57 -8.03 -7.41 -18.06
CA GLN A 57 -7.59 -6.11 -17.53
C GLN A 57 -6.55 -5.47 -18.45
N ALA A 58 -5.53 -6.21 -18.89
CA ALA A 58 -4.45 -5.67 -19.72
C ALA A 58 -4.96 -5.06 -21.04
N ILE A 59 -6.07 -5.56 -21.58
CA ILE A 59 -6.69 -5.07 -22.82
C ILE A 59 -7.78 -4.03 -22.54
N ALA A 60 -8.77 -4.36 -21.71
CA ALA A 60 -9.96 -3.54 -21.56
C ALA A 60 -9.71 -2.22 -20.83
N PHE A 61 -8.80 -2.20 -19.85
CA PHE A 61 -8.54 -0.98 -19.07
C PHE A 61 -7.88 0.12 -19.91
N PRO A 62 -6.75 -0.13 -20.60
CA PRO A 62 -6.11 0.88 -21.45
C PRO A 62 -6.97 1.33 -22.63
N LEU A 63 -7.84 0.46 -23.18
CA LEU A 63 -8.67 0.78 -24.34
C LEU A 63 -9.96 1.55 -24.00
N THR A 64 -10.32 1.67 -22.71
CA THR A 64 -11.50 2.45 -22.32
C THR A 64 -11.11 3.92 -22.11
N PRO A 65 -11.74 4.89 -22.83
CA PRO A 65 -11.45 6.30 -22.68
C PRO A 65 -11.49 6.79 -21.23
N HIS A 66 -10.69 7.82 -20.94
CA HIS A 66 -10.47 8.31 -19.59
C HIS A 66 -11.77 8.69 -18.86
N GLN A 67 -12.76 9.24 -19.58
CA GLN A 67 -14.06 9.67 -19.07
C GLN A 67 -15.07 8.52 -18.86
N LEU A 68 -14.85 7.35 -19.49
CA LEU A 68 -15.79 6.23 -19.45
C LEU A 68 -15.50 5.29 -18.27
N HIS A 69 -15.90 5.70 -17.07
CA HIS A 69 -15.69 4.93 -15.84
C HIS A 69 -16.66 3.76 -15.66
N ALA A 70 -17.89 3.89 -16.18
CA ALA A 70 -18.95 2.90 -15.97
C ALA A 70 -18.62 1.50 -16.53
N PRO A 71 -18.08 1.36 -17.77
CA PRO A 71 -17.66 0.05 -18.29
C PRO A 71 -16.60 -0.63 -17.43
N ARG A 72 -15.59 0.12 -16.95
CA ARG A 72 -14.56 -0.41 -16.05
C ARG A 72 -15.15 -0.91 -14.73
N CYS A 73 -16.07 -0.13 -14.14
CA CYS A 73 -16.76 -0.54 -12.91
C CYS A 73 -17.64 -1.78 -13.13
N ALA A 74 -18.36 -1.86 -14.25
CA ALA A 74 -19.18 -3.03 -14.60
C ALA A 74 -18.31 -4.28 -14.80
N LEU A 75 -17.18 -4.14 -15.49
CA LEU A 75 -16.23 -5.21 -15.70
C LEU A 75 -15.64 -5.72 -14.38
N LEU A 76 -15.23 -4.82 -13.48
CA LEU A 76 -14.75 -5.21 -12.15
C LEU A 76 -15.82 -5.97 -11.34
N ARG A 77 -17.08 -5.52 -11.40
CA ARG A 77 -18.20 -6.25 -10.76
C ARG A 77 -18.40 -7.64 -11.34
N LEU A 78 -18.29 -7.78 -12.67
CA LEU A 78 -18.37 -9.09 -13.35
C LEU A 78 -17.28 -10.05 -12.84
N PHE A 79 -16.10 -9.53 -12.53
CA PHE A 79 -14.99 -10.30 -11.94
C PHE A 79 -15.02 -10.37 -10.40
N GLY A 80 -16.15 -10.01 -9.78
CA GLY A 80 -16.43 -10.23 -8.37
C GLY A 80 -16.06 -9.08 -7.43
N ALA A 81 -15.56 -7.95 -7.93
CA ALA A 81 -15.35 -6.78 -7.07
C ALA A 81 -16.69 -6.18 -6.63
N LYS A 82 -16.73 -5.63 -5.41
CA LYS A 82 -17.88 -4.87 -4.91
C LYS A 82 -17.65 -3.38 -5.16
N ILE A 83 -18.32 -2.82 -6.15
CA ILE A 83 -18.13 -1.41 -6.55
C ILE A 83 -19.43 -0.64 -6.37
N GLY A 84 -19.39 0.42 -5.55
CA GLY A 84 -20.53 1.28 -5.23
C GLY A 84 -21.01 2.18 -6.38
N LYS A 85 -21.99 3.02 -6.08
CA LYS A 85 -22.58 4.00 -7.00
C LYS A 85 -21.62 5.15 -7.27
N GLY A 86 -21.52 5.62 -8.51
CA GLY A 86 -20.76 6.83 -8.85
C GLY A 86 -19.24 6.72 -8.64
N VAL A 87 -18.71 5.51 -8.54
CA VAL A 87 -17.27 5.27 -8.42
C VAL A 87 -16.57 5.63 -9.73
N VAL A 88 -15.45 6.33 -9.61
CA VAL A 88 -14.60 6.76 -10.72
C VAL A 88 -13.31 5.96 -10.66
N ILE A 89 -13.03 5.18 -11.70
CA ILE A 89 -11.77 4.41 -11.83
C ILE A 89 -11.08 4.84 -13.11
N ARG A 90 -9.80 5.20 -12.99
CA ARG A 90 -8.94 5.60 -14.10
C ARG A 90 -8.45 4.40 -14.93
N PRO A 91 -8.20 4.58 -16.24
CA PRO A 91 -7.86 3.49 -17.15
C PRO A 91 -6.52 2.79 -16.82
N THR A 92 -5.61 3.44 -16.09
CA THR A 92 -4.33 2.82 -15.72
C THR A 92 -4.31 2.19 -14.34
N ALA A 93 -5.41 2.27 -13.57
CA ALA A 93 -5.51 1.54 -12.30
C ALA A 93 -5.40 0.01 -12.53
N ARG A 94 -4.85 -0.70 -11.54
CA ARG A 94 -4.59 -2.15 -11.60
C ARG A 94 -5.10 -2.85 -10.35
N PHE A 95 -5.71 -4.01 -10.53
CA PHE A 95 -6.26 -4.86 -9.48
C PHE A 95 -5.72 -6.28 -9.65
N THR A 96 -5.02 -6.81 -8.65
CA THR A 96 -4.46 -8.16 -8.73
C THR A 96 -5.57 -9.21 -8.69
N TYR A 97 -6.45 -9.14 -7.69
CA TYR A 97 -7.61 -10.01 -7.49
C TYR A 97 -8.86 -9.17 -7.21
N PRO A 98 -9.68 -8.83 -8.22
CA PRO A 98 -10.83 -7.94 -8.08
C PRO A 98 -11.88 -8.47 -7.10
N TRP A 99 -12.08 -9.79 -7.01
CA TRP A 99 -12.99 -10.42 -6.04
C TRP A 99 -12.58 -10.25 -4.56
N LYS A 100 -11.39 -9.72 -4.29
CA LYS A 100 -10.93 -9.33 -2.94
C LYS A 100 -11.06 -7.81 -2.69
N VAL A 101 -11.65 -7.05 -3.61
CA VAL A 101 -11.71 -5.58 -3.54
C VAL A 101 -13.15 -5.09 -3.36
N GLU A 102 -13.31 -4.15 -2.43
CA GLU A 102 -14.55 -3.43 -2.17
C GLU A 102 -14.29 -1.92 -2.19
N ILE A 103 -15.10 -1.17 -2.95
CA ILE A 103 -15.01 0.28 -3.09
C ILE A 103 -16.39 0.89 -2.90
N GLY A 104 -16.53 1.73 -1.87
CA GLY A 104 -17.78 2.40 -1.52
C GLY A 104 -18.19 3.50 -2.51
N ASP A 105 -19.43 3.96 -2.35
CA ASP A 105 -20.06 4.94 -3.22
C ASP A 105 -19.25 6.23 -3.36
N TYR A 106 -19.25 6.81 -4.55
CA TYR A 106 -18.66 8.11 -4.89
C TYR A 106 -17.16 8.23 -4.61
N SER A 107 -16.45 7.10 -4.53
CA SER A 107 -15.00 7.05 -4.36
C SER A 107 -14.26 7.14 -5.69
N TRP A 108 -13.08 7.75 -5.68
CA TRP A 108 -12.27 8.03 -6.87
C TRP A 108 -10.91 7.33 -6.77
N ILE A 109 -10.57 6.58 -7.81
CA ILE A 109 -9.32 5.85 -7.95
C ILE A 109 -8.53 6.45 -9.11
N GLY A 110 -7.39 7.06 -8.78
CA GLY A 110 -6.50 7.75 -9.70
C GLY A 110 -5.73 6.84 -10.65
N ASP A 111 -4.99 7.47 -11.57
CA ASP A 111 -4.13 6.79 -12.53
C ASP A 111 -3.02 6.02 -11.82
N ASP A 112 -2.64 4.85 -12.34
CA ASP A 112 -1.53 4.02 -11.85
C ASP A 112 -1.67 3.59 -10.39
N VAL A 113 -2.88 3.67 -9.81
CA VAL A 113 -3.14 3.10 -8.49
C VAL A 113 -3.13 1.57 -8.59
N VAL A 114 -2.38 0.93 -7.70
CA VAL A 114 -2.26 -0.52 -7.65
C VAL A 114 -2.96 -1.07 -6.41
N PHE A 115 -3.98 -1.88 -6.62
CA PHE A 115 -4.61 -2.74 -5.63
C PHE A 115 -3.93 -4.10 -5.67
N TYR A 116 -2.82 -4.25 -4.93
CA TYR A 116 -2.12 -5.52 -4.78
C TYR A 116 -2.83 -6.39 -3.74
N SER A 117 -4.01 -6.89 -4.14
CA SER A 117 -5.03 -7.52 -3.29
C SER A 117 -4.82 -9.04 -3.07
N LEU A 118 -3.64 -9.45 -2.61
CA LEU A 118 -3.44 -10.82 -2.10
C LEU A 118 -4.34 -11.14 -0.89
N ASP A 119 -4.75 -10.12 -0.13
CA ASP A 119 -5.86 -10.16 0.82
C ASP A 119 -6.88 -9.06 0.48
N ARG A 120 -7.91 -8.92 1.31
CA ARG A 120 -9.00 -7.98 1.14
C ARG A 120 -8.50 -6.53 1.20
N ILE A 121 -8.94 -5.73 0.24
CA ILE A 121 -8.81 -4.27 0.27
C ILE A 121 -10.20 -3.66 0.29
N GLN A 122 -10.52 -2.93 1.35
CA GLN A 122 -11.82 -2.28 1.53
C GLN A 122 -11.63 -0.76 1.56
N ILE A 123 -12.28 -0.06 0.63
CA ILE A 123 -12.32 1.40 0.55
C ILE A 123 -13.74 1.85 0.85
N GLY A 124 -13.88 2.77 1.79
CA GLY A 124 -15.16 3.37 2.16
C GLY A 124 -15.77 4.24 1.05
N LYS A 125 -16.82 4.96 1.42
CA LYS A 125 -17.53 5.92 0.57
C LYS A 125 -16.80 7.27 0.54
N HIS A 126 -16.96 8.03 -0.54
CA HIS A 126 -16.37 9.36 -0.72
C HIS A 126 -14.85 9.40 -0.47
N CYS A 127 -14.15 8.31 -0.76
CA CYS A 127 -12.70 8.24 -0.61
C CYS A 127 -12.01 8.67 -1.90
N VAL A 128 -10.81 9.24 -1.78
CA VAL A 128 -9.96 9.53 -2.93
C VAL A 128 -8.65 8.78 -2.74
N ILE A 129 -8.33 7.88 -3.66
CA ILE A 129 -7.02 7.24 -3.76
C ILE A 129 -6.33 7.86 -4.97
N SER A 130 -5.47 8.83 -4.72
CA SER A 130 -4.78 9.59 -5.76
C SER A 130 -3.73 8.72 -6.46
N GLN A 131 -3.38 9.18 -7.66
CA GLN A 131 -2.55 8.51 -8.64
C GLN A 131 -1.23 7.99 -8.06
N LYS A 132 -0.75 6.88 -8.63
CA LYS A 132 0.50 6.17 -8.28
C LYS A 132 0.54 5.56 -6.87
N SER A 133 -0.56 5.59 -6.13
CA SER A 133 -0.60 4.95 -4.80
C SER A 133 -0.61 3.43 -4.92
N TYR A 134 0.10 2.76 -4.03
CA TYR A 134 0.24 1.31 -3.99
C TYR A 134 -0.34 0.76 -2.68
N LEU A 135 -1.44 0.01 -2.78
CA LEU A 135 -2.09 -0.63 -1.64
C LEU A 135 -1.66 -2.10 -1.61
N CYS A 136 -0.76 -2.42 -0.67
CA CYS A 136 -0.08 -3.71 -0.59
C CYS A 136 -0.66 -4.57 0.52
N THR A 137 -1.32 -5.67 0.17
CA THR A 137 -1.76 -6.66 1.18
C THR A 137 -0.81 -7.85 1.32
N GLY A 138 0.26 -7.90 0.52
CA GLY A 138 1.25 -8.98 0.52
C GLY A 138 2.61 -8.55 1.06
N SER A 139 3.29 -9.46 1.73
CA SER A 139 4.69 -9.35 2.15
C SER A 139 5.27 -10.76 2.32
N HIS A 140 6.46 -10.86 2.87
CA HIS A 140 7.11 -12.13 3.14
C HIS A 140 7.70 -12.12 4.56
N ASP A 141 7.86 -13.29 5.15
CA ASP A 141 8.60 -13.43 6.40
C ASP A 141 10.10 -13.27 6.16
N ALA A 142 10.67 -12.13 6.57
CA ALA A 142 12.10 -11.88 6.47
C ALA A 142 12.95 -12.82 7.34
N SER A 143 12.34 -13.51 8.31
CA SER A 143 13.01 -14.49 9.17
C SER A 143 12.91 -15.93 8.68
N ASP A 144 12.11 -16.18 7.63
CA ASP A 144 11.94 -17.50 7.03
C ASP A 144 12.92 -17.69 5.86
N PRO A 145 13.85 -18.66 5.92
CA PRO A 145 14.73 -18.99 4.81
C PRO A 145 14.00 -19.40 3.52
N ALA A 146 12.76 -19.88 3.61
CA ALA A 146 11.92 -20.21 2.45
C ALA A 146 11.16 -18.99 1.89
N PHE A 147 11.29 -17.81 2.50
CA PHE A 147 10.64 -16.56 2.09
C PHE A 147 9.11 -16.67 2.06
N GLY A 148 8.51 -17.33 3.05
CA GLY A 148 7.08 -17.60 3.12
C GLY A 148 6.21 -16.35 2.97
N LEU A 149 5.15 -16.47 2.18
CA LEU A 149 4.19 -15.39 1.92
C LEU A 149 3.42 -15.01 3.21
N LYS A 150 3.34 -13.71 3.50
CA LYS A 150 2.47 -13.12 4.52
C LYS A 150 1.44 -12.23 3.84
N VAL A 151 0.18 -12.33 4.23
CA VAL A 151 -0.88 -11.44 3.73
C VAL A 151 -1.67 -10.85 4.89
N ALA A 152 -2.13 -9.61 4.74
CA ALA A 152 -3.00 -8.97 5.72
C ALA A 152 -3.87 -7.90 5.04
N PRO A 153 -5.15 -7.76 5.46
CA PRO A 153 -6.10 -6.91 4.77
C PRO A 153 -5.84 -5.42 4.99
N ILE A 154 -6.28 -4.58 4.06
CA ILE A 154 -6.28 -3.12 4.18
C ILE A 154 -7.72 -2.61 4.28
N ALA A 155 -7.97 -1.67 5.18
CA ALA A 155 -9.25 -0.96 5.28
C ALA A 155 -9.05 0.56 5.32
N ILE A 156 -9.78 1.29 4.49
CA ILE A 156 -9.75 2.76 4.40
C ILE A 156 -11.16 3.29 4.66
N GLY A 157 -11.32 4.04 5.75
CA GLY A 157 -12.61 4.57 6.18
C GLY A 157 -13.17 5.68 5.29
N ASN A 158 -14.47 5.93 5.40
CA ASN A 158 -15.21 6.91 4.60
C ASN A 158 -14.55 8.30 4.61
N GLY A 159 -14.59 9.02 3.48
CA GLY A 159 -14.09 10.40 3.37
C GLY A 159 -12.57 10.54 3.45
N ALA A 160 -11.82 9.42 3.52
CA ALA A 160 -10.37 9.45 3.54
C ALA A 160 -9.79 9.86 2.19
N TRP A 161 -8.68 10.57 2.23
CA TRP A 161 -7.92 10.95 1.04
C TRP A 161 -6.49 10.47 1.17
N VAL A 162 -6.12 9.51 0.32
CA VAL A 162 -4.74 9.09 0.12
C VAL A 162 -4.18 9.89 -1.04
N ALA A 163 -3.31 10.87 -0.77
CA ALA A 163 -2.70 11.69 -1.81
C ALA A 163 -1.69 10.90 -2.65
N THR A 164 -1.17 11.54 -3.70
CA THR A 164 -0.42 10.85 -4.76
C THR A 164 0.79 10.08 -4.23
N ASP A 165 1.08 8.94 -4.88
CA ASP A 165 2.35 8.22 -4.74
C ASP A 165 2.59 7.67 -3.32
N CYS A 166 1.51 7.31 -2.61
CA CYS A 166 1.60 6.73 -1.26
C CYS A 166 1.73 5.20 -1.29
N PHE A 167 2.48 4.64 -0.35
CA PHE A 167 2.52 3.20 -0.08
C PHE A 167 1.70 2.87 1.18
N ILE A 168 0.77 1.92 1.08
CA ILE A 168 -0.01 1.41 2.21
C ILE A 168 0.39 -0.05 2.46
N ALA A 169 0.96 -0.33 3.63
CA ALA A 169 1.48 -1.64 3.99
C ALA A 169 0.37 -2.65 4.37
N PRO A 170 0.68 -3.96 4.39
CA PRO A 170 -0.28 -4.99 4.79
C PRO A 170 -0.82 -4.77 6.21
N GLY A 171 -2.11 -5.02 6.42
CA GLY A 171 -2.74 -4.91 7.74
C GLY A 171 -3.12 -3.49 8.16
N VAL A 172 -2.80 -2.46 7.36
CA VAL A 172 -3.06 -1.07 7.71
C VAL A 172 -4.56 -0.74 7.66
N GLN A 173 -5.04 -0.12 8.74
CA GLN A 173 -6.37 0.47 8.83
C GLN A 173 -6.26 2.00 8.89
N ILE A 174 -6.91 2.69 7.97
CA ILE A 174 -6.96 4.16 7.91
C ILE A 174 -8.34 4.60 8.37
N GLY A 175 -8.40 5.36 9.46
CA GLY A 175 -9.65 5.88 10.01
C GLY A 175 -10.40 6.80 9.03
N ALA A 176 -11.71 6.94 9.24
CA ALA A 176 -12.55 7.81 8.43
C ALA A 176 -12.04 9.26 8.43
N ASN A 177 -12.23 9.95 7.30
CA ASN A 177 -11.85 11.34 7.07
C ASN A 177 -10.35 11.62 7.21
N THR A 178 -9.48 10.61 7.27
CA THR A 178 -8.02 10.81 7.34
C THR A 178 -7.47 11.29 6.00
N VAL A 179 -6.55 12.24 6.03
CA VAL A 179 -5.75 12.64 4.87
C VAL A 179 -4.35 12.07 5.02
N ILE A 180 -3.85 11.41 3.99
CA ILE A 180 -2.47 10.96 3.89
C ILE A 180 -1.79 11.84 2.85
N GLY A 181 -0.79 12.62 3.27
CA GLY A 181 -0.05 13.52 2.40
C GLY A 181 0.76 12.76 1.36
N ALA A 182 1.07 13.43 0.25
CA ALA A 182 1.72 12.83 -0.91
C ALA A 182 3.04 12.14 -0.53
N ARG A 183 3.39 11.05 -1.22
CA ARG A 183 4.63 10.29 -1.04
C ARG A 183 4.87 9.74 0.37
N SER A 184 3.79 9.50 1.12
CA SER A 184 3.90 8.91 2.44
C SER A 184 3.99 7.38 2.38
N SER A 185 4.72 6.78 3.32
CA SER A 185 4.79 5.32 3.49
C SER A 185 4.11 4.92 4.80
N VAL A 186 2.95 4.29 4.70
CA VAL A 186 2.07 3.99 5.82
C VAL A 186 2.29 2.55 6.25
N PHE A 187 3.07 2.37 7.32
CA PHE A 187 3.39 1.06 7.89
C PHE A 187 2.58 0.71 9.15
N ARG A 188 1.74 1.63 9.63
CA ARG A 188 0.90 1.46 10.83
C ARG A 188 -0.45 2.12 10.60
N SER A 189 -1.49 1.58 11.22
CA SER A 189 -2.85 2.13 11.19
C SER A 189 -2.89 3.59 11.67
N LEU A 190 -3.76 4.39 11.07
CA LEU A 190 -3.87 5.83 11.33
C LEU A 190 -5.28 6.15 11.88
N PRO A 191 -5.37 7.03 12.90
CA PRO A 191 -6.65 7.39 13.51
C PRO A 191 -7.50 8.26 12.56
N ALA A 192 -8.81 8.26 12.79
CA ALA A 192 -9.77 9.05 12.03
C ALA A 192 -9.55 10.57 12.19
N GLY A 193 -9.94 11.34 11.17
CA GLY A 193 -9.99 12.80 11.22
C GLY A 193 -8.64 13.48 11.38
N GLN A 194 -7.54 12.84 11.02
CA GLN A 194 -6.19 13.43 11.04
C GLN A 194 -5.68 13.74 9.64
N VAL A 195 -4.76 14.69 9.56
CA VAL A 195 -3.81 14.85 8.46
C VAL A 195 -2.51 14.16 8.89
N CYS A 196 -2.09 13.19 8.10
CA CYS A 196 -0.93 12.35 8.36
C CYS A 196 0.02 12.44 7.16
N TRP A 197 1.33 12.47 7.39
CA TRP A 197 2.31 12.36 6.30
C TRP A 197 3.68 11.89 6.79
N GLY A 198 4.55 11.51 5.85
CA GLY A 198 5.96 11.17 6.06
C GLY A 198 6.31 9.72 5.71
N THR A 199 7.61 9.40 5.85
CA THR A 199 8.12 8.03 5.74
C THR A 199 9.03 7.74 6.96
N PRO A 200 8.56 6.98 7.96
CA PRO A 200 7.22 6.38 8.06
C PRO A 200 6.13 7.43 8.38
N CYS A 201 4.93 7.24 7.84
CA CYS A 201 3.80 8.18 7.98
C CYS A 201 3.31 8.27 9.43
N ARG A 202 3.04 9.49 9.90
CA ARG A 202 2.54 9.77 11.27
C ARG A 202 1.44 10.83 11.24
N PRO A 203 0.53 10.84 12.23
CA PRO A 203 -0.38 11.97 12.45
C PRO A 203 0.38 13.27 12.71
N GLN A 204 -0.12 14.38 12.15
CA GLN A 204 0.54 15.69 12.21
C GLN A 204 -0.40 16.75 12.77
N SER A 205 -1.67 16.70 12.38
CA SER A 205 -2.70 17.61 12.90
C SER A 205 -4.11 17.07 12.67
N PRO A 206 -5.12 17.52 13.44
CA PRO A 206 -6.51 17.25 13.11
C PRO A 206 -6.90 17.83 11.75
N ARG A 207 -7.63 17.07 10.94
CA ARG A 207 -8.23 17.55 9.69
C ARG A 207 -9.36 18.53 10.03
N LYS A 208 -9.19 19.78 9.62
CA LYS A 208 -10.22 20.81 9.75
C LYS A 208 -11.07 20.85 8.48
N MET A 209 -12.38 20.83 8.65
CA MET A 209 -13.32 21.16 7.58
C MET A 209 -13.68 22.64 7.72
N ARG A 210 -13.67 23.39 6.61
CA ARG A 210 -14.20 24.75 6.61
C ARG A 210 -15.72 24.66 6.79
N THR A 211 -16.26 25.44 7.71
CA THR A 211 -17.68 25.39 8.09
C THR A 211 -18.62 26.16 7.15
N GLU A 212 -18.10 26.86 6.14
CA GLU A 212 -18.89 27.71 5.23
C GLU A 212 -18.29 27.72 3.81
N ILE A 213 -19.12 27.65 2.77
CA ILE A 213 -18.74 27.73 1.35
C ILE A 213 -18.54 29.20 0.98
#